data_AF-A0A3M0G0L4-F1
#
_entry.id   AF-A0A3M0G0L4-F1
#
_cell.length_a   1.000
_cell.length_b   1.000
_cell.length_c   1.000
_cell.angle_alpha   90.00
_cell.angle_beta   90.00
_cell.angle_gamma   90.00
#
_symmetry.space_group_name_H-M   'P 1'
#
loop_
_entity.id
_entity.type
_entity.pdbx_description
1 polymer ?
#
loop_
_entity_poly.entity_id
_entity_poly.type
_entity_poly.pdbx_seq_one_letter_code
_entity_poly.pdbx_strand_id
1 'polypeptide(L)'
;MNDDDPTPVLHPDLDAARYGAKHDGDRFVGFWLSLVMEGRQYRLRPNARQTRRIMDRFYAGKDVVKAFDTVGQDAVNEQLRLAASVYFTSCLTDPQYANTLWRMNRIEPEKLRDKMARDTVNTLAMLGGSGGLVGRAVRLPALLTDGLLDSLAPKGAEELARALEGNPAAMRAMEITEGA
;
A
#
# COMPACT_ATOMS: atom_id res chain seq x y z
N MET A 1 22.55 -20.40 18.03
CA MET A 1 22.25 -19.17 18.79
C MET A 1 22.61 -18.06 17.83
N ASN A 2 21.64 -17.60 17.04
CA ASN A 2 21.85 -16.57 16.03
C ASN A 2 21.37 -15.27 16.65
N ASP A 3 22.27 -14.64 17.39
CA ASP A 3 22.19 -13.23 17.71
C ASP A 3 22.67 -12.44 16.48
N ASP A 4 22.08 -11.27 16.29
CA ASP A 4 22.46 -10.24 15.31
C ASP A 4 21.96 -10.41 13.87
N ASP A 5 20.65 -10.50 13.69
CA ASP A 5 20.05 -9.73 12.59
C ASP A 5 19.65 -8.36 13.20
N PRO A 6 20.42 -7.28 12.98
CA PRO A 6 20.11 -5.98 13.56
C PRO A 6 18.84 -5.50 12.88
N THR A 7 17.70 -5.76 13.51
CA THR A 7 16.45 -5.13 13.09
C THR A 7 16.72 -3.64 13.18
N PRO A 8 16.68 -2.89 12.07
CA PRO A 8 17.04 -1.49 12.10
C PRO A 8 16.16 -0.79 13.13
N VAL A 9 16.79 -0.24 14.17
CA VAL A 9 16.07 0.41 15.26
C VAL A 9 15.38 1.63 14.65
N LEU A 10 14.06 1.54 14.49
CA LEU A 10 13.27 2.65 14.00
C LEU A 10 13.38 3.81 14.99
N HIS A 11 13.41 5.03 14.44
CA HIS A 11 13.28 6.22 15.27
C HIS A 11 11.96 6.14 16.09
N PRO A 12 11.95 6.50 17.39
CA PRO A 12 10.78 6.29 18.26
C PRO A 12 9.47 6.89 17.73
N ASP A 13 9.52 8.07 17.10
CA ASP A 13 8.32 8.69 16.52
C ASP A 13 7.82 7.97 15.26
N LEU A 14 8.72 7.36 14.49
CA LEU A 14 8.36 6.55 13.32
C LEU A 14 7.79 5.20 13.75
N ASP A 15 8.37 4.59 14.78
CA ASP A 15 7.86 3.38 15.43
C ASP A 15 6.46 3.60 16.02
N ALA A 16 6.26 4.69 16.76
CA ALA A 16 4.96 5.07 17.29
C ALA A 16 3.92 5.35 16.18
N ALA A 17 4.33 5.96 15.06
CA ALA A 17 3.44 6.13 13.91
C ALA A 17 2.99 4.79 13.31
N ARG A 18 3.92 3.83 13.22
CA ARG A 18 3.69 2.53 12.58
C ARG A 18 2.93 1.56 13.48
N TYR A 19 3.30 1.44 14.75
CA TYR A 19 2.75 0.41 15.66
C TYR A 19 1.86 0.98 16.76
N GLY A 20 1.97 2.28 17.04
CA GLY A 20 1.26 2.91 18.15
C GLY A 20 1.73 2.46 19.52
N ALA A 21 1.25 3.14 20.56
CA ALA A 21 1.67 2.87 21.94
C ALA A 21 1.40 1.44 22.45
N LYS A 22 0.45 0.72 21.84
CA LYS A 22 0.07 -0.64 22.25
C LYS A 22 0.74 -1.73 21.42
N HIS A 23 1.37 -1.39 20.28
CA HIS A 23 1.94 -2.34 19.34
C HIS A 23 0.96 -3.49 18.96
N ASP A 24 -0.32 -3.17 18.83
CA ASP A 24 -1.40 -4.13 18.55
C ASP A 24 -1.60 -4.40 17.05
N GLY A 25 -0.80 -3.77 16.19
CA GLY A 25 -0.75 -4.04 14.77
C GLY A 25 0.03 -2.99 13.99
N ASP A 26 0.38 -3.33 12.75
CA ASP A 26 1.02 -2.40 11.83
C ASP A 26 -0.05 -1.50 11.18
N ARG A 27 -0.09 -0.24 11.61
CA ARG A 27 -1.03 0.78 11.14
C ARG A 27 -0.78 1.17 9.69
N PHE A 28 0.44 1.04 9.18
CA PHE A 28 0.78 1.34 7.79
C PHE A 28 0.26 0.21 6.89
N VAL A 29 0.40 -1.05 7.31
CA VAL A 29 -0.27 -2.19 6.66
C VAL A 29 -1.79 -2.01 6.69
N GLY A 30 -2.35 -1.60 7.83
CA GLY A 30 -3.79 -1.31 7.96
C GLY A 30 -4.28 -0.18 7.03
N PHE A 31 -3.44 0.83 6.80
CA PHE A 31 -3.70 1.88 5.83
C PHE A 31 -3.76 1.34 4.40
N TRP A 32 -2.78 0.53 3.98
CA TRP A 32 -2.79 -0.10 2.66
C TRP A 32 -3.98 -1.03 2.46
N LEU A 33 -4.30 -1.85 3.47
CA LEU A 33 -5.48 -2.70 3.44
C LEU A 33 -6.75 -1.86 3.21
N SER A 34 -6.89 -0.72 3.90
CA SER A 34 -8.03 0.18 3.72
C SER A 34 -8.13 0.71 2.30
N LEU A 35 -7.01 1.15 1.70
CA LEU A 35 -6.98 1.63 0.31
C LEU A 35 -7.28 0.53 -0.70
N VAL A 36 -6.71 -0.66 -0.55
CA VAL A 36 -6.94 -1.78 -1.47
C VAL A 36 -8.38 -2.26 -1.40
N MET A 37 -8.97 -2.32 -0.20
CA MET A 37 -10.38 -2.68 -0.02
C MET A 37 -11.33 -1.69 -0.69
N GLU A 38 -11.03 -0.38 -0.60
CA GLU A 38 -11.77 0.65 -1.33
C GLU A 38 -11.55 0.52 -2.85
N GLY A 39 -10.30 0.29 -3.28
CA GLY A 39 -9.92 0.09 -4.68
C GLY A 39 -10.67 -1.07 -5.35
N ARG A 40 -10.88 -2.19 -4.64
CA ARG A 40 -11.69 -3.32 -5.11
C ARG A 40 -13.12 -2.93 -5.48
N GLN A 41 -13.70 -2.00 -4.74
CA GLN A 41 -15.07 -1.55 -4.94
C GLN A 41 -15.16 -0.42 -5.99
N TYR A 42 -14.04 0.23 -6.31
CA TYR A 42 -13.99 1.43 -7.14
C TYR A 42 -14.72 1.28 -8.48
N ARG A 43 -14.54 0.16 -9.19
CA ARG A 43 -15.22 -0.05 -10.49
C ARG A 43 -16.74 -0.19 -10.37
N LEU A 44 -17.23 -0.67 -9.23
CA LEU A 44 -18.66 -0.85 -8.98
C LEU A 44 -19.30 0.41 -8.41
N ARG A 45 -18.56 1.11 -7.53
CA ARG A 45 -19.02 2.28 -6.79
C ARG A 45 -17.86 3.24 -6.55
N PRO A 46 -17.53 4.12 -7.51
CA PRO A 46 -16.50 5.13 -7.30
C PRO A 46 -16.87 6.05 -6.13
N ASN A 47 -15.98 6.16 -5.13
CA ASN A 47 -16.23 6.99 -3.96
C ASN A 47 -15.01 7.84 -3.59
N ALA A 48 -14.74 8.85 -4.42
CA ALA A 48 -13.62 9.77 -4.24
C ALA A 48 -13.62 10.47 -2.87
N ARG A 49 -14.80 10.67 -2.25
CA ARG A 49 -14.92 11.27 -0.91
C ARG A 49 -14.41 10.33 0.17
N GLN A 50 -14.77 9.04 0.08
CA GLN A 50 -14.28 8.03 1.01
C GLN A 50 -12.78 7.80 0.84
N THR A 51 -12.27 7.71 -0.39
CA THR A 51 -10.83 7.61 -0.65
C THR A 51 -10.06 8.77 -0.02
N ARG A 52 -10.53 10.02 -0.23
CA ARG A 52 -9.94 11.21 0.42
C ARG A 52 -9.99 11.11 1.93
N ARG A 53 -11.13 10.72 2.50
CA ARG A 53 -11.29 10.55 3.95
C ARG A 53 -10.30 9.53 4.54
N ILE A 54 -10.00 8.44 3.83
CA ILE A 54 -9.01 7.44 4.27
C ILE A 54 -7.62 8.09 4.33
N MET A 55 -7.22 8.79 3.27
CA MET A 55 -5.92 9.47 3.20
C MET A 55 -5.80 10.60 4.24
N ASP A 56 -6.80 11.49 4.32
CA ASP A 56 -6.82 12.62 5.25
C ASP A 56 -6.72 12.13 6.71
N ARG A 57 -7.46 11.07 7.06
CA ARG A 57 -7.39 10.48 8.40
C ARG A 57 -5.99 9.96 8.72
N PHE A 58 -5.35 9.28 7.78
CA PHE A 58 -4.00 8.75 7.97
C PHE A 58 -2.99 9.89 8.17
N TYR A 59 -2.97 10.86 7.25
CA TYR A 59 -2.01 11.96 7.28
C TYR A 59 -2.27 13.00 8.38
N ALA A 60 -3.50 13.10 8.89
CA ALA A 60 -3.83 13.93 10.05
C ALA A 60 -3.60 13.22 11.40
N GLY A 61 -3.20 11.95 11.40
CA GLY A 61 -2.90 11.21 12.62
C GLY A 61 -1.72 11.84 13.37
N LYS A 62 -1.90 12.15 14.67
CA LYS A 62 -0.90 12.84 15.49
C LYS A 62 0.50 12.20 15.40
N ASP A 63 0.56 10.87 15.51
CA ASP A 63 1.83 10.13 15.47
C ASP A 63 2.48 10.20 14.08
N VAL A 64 1.66 10.10 13.01
CA VAL A 64 2.11 10.21 11.61
C VAL A 64 2.65 11.61 11.33
N VAL A 65 1.92 12.66 11.73
CA VAL A 65 2.37 14.05 11.61
C VAL A 65 3.70 14.23 12.32
N LYS A 66 3.81 13.77 13.56
CA LYS A 66 5.05 13.88 14.35
C LYS A 66 6.23 13.15 13.69
N ALA A 67 6.00 11.96 13.13
CA ALA A 67 7.03 11.23 12.38
C ALA A 67 7.52 12.04 11.17
N PHE A 68 6.61 12.59 10.36
CA PHE A 68 7.00 13.45 9.24
C PHE A 68 7.81 14.67 9.68
N ASP A 69 7.42 15.30 10.79
CA ASP A 69 8.08 16.51 11.28
C ASP A 69 9.47 16.21 11.89
N THR A 70 9.71 14.97 12.34
CA THR A 70 10.94 14.60 13.07
C THR A 70 11.94 13.84 12.20
N VAL A 71 11.49 12.84 11.43
CA VAL A 71 12.38 12.00 10.59
C VAL A 71 12.32 12.35 9.11
N GLY A 72 11.41 13.24 8.72
CA GLY A 72 11.24 13.67 7.34
C GLY A 72 10.41 12.71 6.48
N GLN A 73 10.04 13.21 5.30
CA GLN A 73 9.15 12.51 4.38
C GLN A 73 9.74 11.22 3.82
N ASP A 74 11.04 11.19 3.51
CA ASP A 74 11.66 10.03 2.88
C ASP A 74 11.67 8.80 3.81
N ALA A 75 11.98 9.00 5.09
CA ALA A 75 11.96 7.92 6.08
C ALA A 75 10.55 7.33 6.28
N VAL A 76 9.51 8.18 6.32
CA VAL A 76 8.13 7.72 6.43
C VAL A 76 7.69 6.99 5.16
N ASN A 77 8.04 7.55 3.99
CA ASN A 77 7.72 6.95 2.69
C ASN A 77 8.37 5.58 2.52
N GLU A 78 9.62 5.42 2.95
CA GLU A 78 10.31 4.13 2.94
C GLU A 78 9.58 3.10 3.81
N GLN A 79 9.13 3.48 5.01
CA GLN A 79 8.33 2.58 5.84
C GLN A 79 6.95 2.28 5.23
N LEU A 80 6.33 3.24 4.53
CA LEU A 80 5.09 3.00 3.79
C LEU A 80 5.30 2.00 2.65
N ARG A 81 6.39 2.10 1.88
CA ARG A 81 6.78 1.13 0.85
C ARG A 81 6.99 -0.25 1.46
N LEU A 82 7.77 -0.36 2.53
CA LEU A 82 8.01 -1.62 3.24
C LEU A 82 6.69 -2.22 3.76
N ALA A 83 5.78 -1.40 4.29
CA ALA A 83 4.47 -1.87 4.73
C ALA A 83 3.59 -2.36 3.57
N ALA A 84 3.67 -1.74 2.38
CA ALA A 84 3.00 -2.26 1.19
C ALA A 84 3.55 -3.64 0.80
N SER A 85 4.88 -3.82 0.85
CA SER A 85 5.49 -5.12 0.61
C SER A 85 5.07 -6.16 1.66
N VAL A 86 5.04 -5.82 2.95
CA VAL A 86 4.53 -6.72 4.00
C VAL A 86 3.09 -7.14 3.68
N TYR A 87 2.21 -6.18 3.33
CA TYR A 87 0.83 -6.47 2.97
C TYR A 87 0.72 -7.50 1.83
N PHE A 88 1.46 -7.30 0.74
CA PHE A 88 1.42 -8.20 -0.41
C PHE A 88 2.05 -9.55 -0.12
N THR A 89 3.19 -9.58 0.59
CA THR A 89 3.85 -10.82 1.00
C THR A 89 2.95 -11.65 1.92
N SER A 90 2.30 -11.03 2.91
CA SER A 90 1.33 -11.72 3.78
C SER A 90 0.16 -12.32 3.00
N CYS A 91 -0.29 -11.69 1.91
CA CYS A 91 -1.30 -12.28 1.04
C CYS A 91 -0.81 -13.57 0.37
N LEU A 92 0.48 -13.71 0.06
CA LEU A 92 1.05 -14.89 -0.61
C LEU A 92 1.37 -16.03 0.36
N THR A 93 1.87 -15.69 1.54
CA THR A 93 2.46 -16.68 2.47
C THR A 93 1.49 -17.19 3.52
N ASP A 94 0.40 -16.48 3.80
CA ASP A 94 -0.63 -16.90 4.76
C ASP A 94 -1.95 -17.23 4.04
N PRO A 95 -2.27 -18.54 3.86
CA PRO A 95 -3.52 -18.97 3.26
C PRO A 95 -4.77 -18.55 4.05
N GLN A 96 -4.70 -18.37 5.37
CA GLN A 96 -5.83 -17.89 6.17
C GLN A 96 -6.06 -16.40 5.96
N TYR A 97 -4.98 -15.63 5.89
CA TYR A 97 -5.03 -14.20 5.54
C TYR A 97 -5.55 -14.01 4.12
N ALA A 98 -5.07 -14.82 3.17
CA ALA A 98 -5.58 -14.84 1.80
C ALA A 98 -7.06 -15.23 1.75
N ASN A 99 -7.48 -16.32 2.41
CA ASN A 99 -8.88 -16.75 2.38
C ASN A 99 -9.82 -15.71 3.02
N THR A 100 -9.39 -15.05 4.09
CA THR A 100 -10.19 -14.02 4.78
C THR A 100 -10.34 -12.76 3.94
N LEU A 101 -9.22 -12.27 3.37
CA LEU A 101 -9.24 -11.06 2.55
C LEU A 101 -9.87 -11.29 1.18
N TRP A 102 -9.69 -12.46 0.59
CA TRP A 102 -10.08 -12.75 -0.78
C TRP A 102 -11.36 -13.58 -0.89
N ARG A 103 -11.87 -14.14 0.21
CA ARG A 103 -13.09 -14.98 0.27
C ARG A 103 -13.09 -16.10 -0.76
N MET A 104 -11.94 -16.73 -0.99
CA MET A 104 -11.76 -17.73 -2.04
C MET A 104 -11.19 -19.02 -1.47
N ASN A 105 -11.67 -20.16 -1.97
CA ASN A 105 -11.07 -21.46 -1.73
C ASN A 105 -9.71 -21.51 -2.42
N ARG A 106 -8.63 -21.66 -1.65
CA ARG A 106 -7.26 -22.06 -2.04
C ARG A 106 -6.91 -21.71 -3.51
N ILE A 107 -6.58 -20.46 -3.76
CA ILE A 107 -6.16 -19.96 -5.07
C ILE A 107 -4.76 -20.49 -5.39
N GLU A 108 -4.51 -20.86 -6.65
CA GLU A 108 -3.15 -21.14 -7.13
C GLU A 108 -2.29 -19.87 -7.06
N PRO A 109 -1.01 -19.96 -6.66
CA PRO A 109 -0.15 -18.79 -6.47
C PRO A 109 -0.15 -17.80 -7.65
N GLU A 110 -0.16 -18.28 -8.89
CA GLU A 110 -0.18 -17.42 -10.10
C GLU A 110 -1.47 -16.61 -10.22
N LYS A 111 -2.63 -17.25 -10.00
CA LYS A 111 -3.94 -16.56 -10.01
C LYS A 111 -4.04 -15.51 -8.90
N LEU A 112 -3.41 -15.76 -7.75
CA LEU A 112 -3.35 -14.81 -6.66
C LEU A 112 -2.48 -13.59 -7.02
N ARG A 113 -1.33 -13.79 -7.66
CA ARG A 113 -0.46 -12.70 -8.15
C ARG A 113 -1.16 -11.83 -9.18
N ASP A 114 -1.78 -12.43 -10.19
CA ASP A 114 -2.57 -11.71 -11.20
C ASP A 114 -3.70 -10.90 -10.55
N LYS A 115 -4.33 -11.46 -9.52
CA LYS A 115 -5.37 -10.79 -8.76
C LYS A 115 -4.83 -9.60 -7.96
N MET A 116 -3.68 -9.75 -7.30
CA MET A 116 -3.01 -8.66 -6.59
C MET A 116 -2.63 -7.51 -7.53
N ALA A 117 -2.11 -7.82 -8.72
CA ALA A 117 -1.81 -6.83 -9.75
C ALA A 117 -3.06 -6.05 -10.20
N ARG A 118 -4.17 -6.76 -10.49
CA ARG A 118 -5.45 -6.12 -10.87
C ARG A 118 -6.02 -5.23 -9.77
N ASP A 119 -5.97 -5.68 -8.54
CA ASP A 119 -6.42 -4.93 -7.37
C ASP A 119 -5.55 -3.68 -7.12
N THR A 120 -4.25 -3.80 -7.34
CA THR A 120 -3.31 -2.67 -7.29
C THR A 120 -3.68 -1.65 -8.36
N VAL A 121 -3.88 -2.08 -9.61
CA VAL A 121 -4.33 -1.21 -10.70
C VAL A 121 -5.66 -0.53 -10.40
N ASN A 122 -6.62 -1.21 -9.78
CA ASN A 122 -7.87 -0.58 -9.36
C ASN A 122 -7.66 0.46 -8.25
N THR A 123 -6.74 0.18 -7.32
CA THR A 123 -6.36 1.11 -6.25
C THR A 123 -5.67 2.34 -6.84
N LEU A 124 -4.75 2.18 -7.80
CA LEU A 124 -4.11 3.30 -8.51
C LEU A 124 -5.15 4.15 -9.26
N ALA A 125 -6.06 3.53 -10.01
CA ALA A 125 -7.13 4.24 -10.70
C ALA A 125 -8.04 5.01 -9.73
N MET A 126 -8.35 4.43 -8.57
CA MET A 126 -9.10 5.08 -7.50
C MET A 126 -8.34 6.28 -6.93
N LEU A 127 -7.05 6.13 -6.64
CA LEU A 127 -6.20 7.20 -6.12
C LEU A 127 -6.15 8.37 -7.12
N GLY A 128 -5.89 8.11 -8.40
CA GLY A 128 -5.90 9.11 -9.46
C GLY A 128 -7.25 9.81 -9.63
N GLY A 129 -8.36 9.07 -9.50
CA GLY A 129 -9.72 9.62 -9.56
C GLY A 129 -10.17 10.37 -8.31
N SER A 130 -9.42 10.29 -7.20
CA SER A 130 -9.85 10.86 -5.91
C SER A 130 -9.71 12.38 -5.83
N GLY A 131 -8.78 12.95 -6.59
CA GLY A 131 -8.33 14.35 -6.46
C GLY A 131 -7.60 14.64 -5.14
N GLY A 132 -7.20 13.60 -4.39
CA GLY A 132 -6.52 13.72 -3.09
C GLY A 132 -5.01 13.46 -3.13
N LEU A 133 -4.43 13.24 -4.31
CA LEU A 133 -2.99 13.09 -4.49
C LEU A 133 -2.31 14.47 -4.44
N VAL A 134 -2.20 15.04 -3.25
CA VAL A 134 -1.57 16.33 -2.97
C VAL A 134 -0.64 16.24 -1.75
N GLY A 135 0.37 17.11 -1.69
CA GLY A 135 1.33 17.14 -0.59
C GLY A 135 1.99 15.77 -0.33
N ARG A 136 1.94 15.29 0.92
CA ARG A 136 2.52 14.01 1.34
C ARG A 136 1.91 12.80 0.61
N ALA A 137 0.67 12.91 0.11
CA ALA A 137 -0.04 11.80 -0.54
C ALA A 137 0.40 11.56 -2.00
N VAL A 138 1.13 12.48 -2.63
CA VAL A 138 1.50 12.37 -4.05
C VAL A 138 2.33 11.12 -4.33
N ARG A 139 3.13 10.66 -3.37
CA ARG A 139 3.98 9.47 -3.53
C ARG A 139 3.24 8.14 -3.40
N LEU A 140 2.00 8.12 -2.92
CA LEU A 140 1.27 6.88 -2.65
C LEU A 140 1.19 5.91 -3.85
N PRO A 141 0.95 6.36 -5.10
CA PRO A 141 0.93 5.45 -6.25
C PRO A 141 2.27 4.73 -6.45
N ALA A 142 3.39 5.44 -6.38
CA ALA A 142 4.72 4.82 -6.49
C ALA A 142 5.00 3.87 -5.33
N LEU A 143 4.74 4.28 -4.08
CA LEU A 143 5.02 3.45 -2.90
C LEU A 143 4.24 2.12 -2.91
N LEU A 144 2.99 2.15 -3.38
CA LEU A 144 2.17 0.95 -3.55
C LEU A 144 2.74 0.04 -4.65
N THR A 145 3.11 0.63 -5.79
CA THR A 145 3.68 -0.10 -6.93
C THR A 145 5.00 -0.75 -6.55
N ASP A 146 5.91 -0.01 -5.92
CA ASP A 146 7.21 -0.51 -5.48
C ASP A 146 7.02 -1.68 -4.49
N GLY A 147 6.15 -1.51 -3.49
CA GLY A 147 5.84 -2.59 -2.55
C GLY A 147 5.27 -3.85 -3.22
N LEU A 148 4.45 -3.71 -4.27
CA LEU A 148 3.97 -4.85 -5.06
C LEU A 148 5.14 -5.53 -5.78
N LEU A 149 5.97 -4.75 -6.47
CA LEU A 149 7.09 -5.26 -7.27
C LEU A 149 8.11 -6.00 -6.40
N ASP A 150 8.41 -5.47 -5.22
CA ASP A 150 9.29 -6.10 -4.25
C ASP A 150 8.74 -7.46 -3.79
N SER A 151 7.44 -7.54 -3.52
CA SER A 151 6.79 -8.78 -3.07
C SER A 151 6.61 -9.83 -4.17
N LEU A 152 6.50 -9.40 -5.42
CA LEU A 152 6.23 -10.29 -6.56
C LEU A 152 7.48 -10.62 -7.39
N ALA A 153 8.66 -10.18 -6.94
CA ALA A 153 9.91 -10.42 -7.64
C ALA A 153 10.14 -11.93 -7.91
N PRO A 154 10.65 -12.30 -9.10
CA PRO A 154 11.02 -11.42 -10.23
C PRO A 154 9.85 -11.12 -11.20
N LYS A 155 8.68 -11.74 -11.05
CA LYS A 155 7.58 -11.70 -12.05
C LYS A 155 6.64 -10.50 -11.92
N GLY A 156 6.72 -9.75 -10.82
CA GLY A 156 5.80 -8.65 -10.51
C GLY A 156 5.66 -7.60 -11.60
N ALA A 157 6.73 -7.27 -12.32
CA ALA A 157 6.71 -6.28 -13.39
C ALA A 157 5.82 -6.71 -14.56
N GLU A 158 5.92 -7.97 -14.98
CA GLU A 158 5.10 -8.50 -16.08
C GLU A 158 3.62 -8.60 -15.68
N GLU A 159 3.35 -9.04 -14.45
CA GLU A 159 2.00 -9.16 -13.91
C GLU A 159 1.31 -7.79 -13.80
N LEU A 160 2.05 -6.77 -13.34
CA LEU A 160 1.57 -5.39 -13.27
C LEU A 160 1.38 -4.78 -14.67
N ALA A 161 2.33 -4.97 -15.59
CA ALA A 161 2.22 -4.46 -16.96
C ALA A 161 0.96 -5.00 -17.65
N ARG A 162 0.72 -6.32 -17.60
CA ARG A 162 -0.50 -6.94 -18.12
C ARG A 162 -1.78 -6.39 -17.48
N ALA A 163 -1.75 -6.09 -16.19
CA ALA A 163 -2.90 -5.49 -15.50
C ALA A 163 -3.16 -4.04 -15.92
N LEU A 164 -2.13 -3.29 -16.32
CA LEU A 164 -2.20 -1.90 -16.73
C LEU A 164 -2.69 -1.69 -18.17
N GLU A 165 -2.47 -2.64 -19.09
CA GLU A 165 -2.77 -2.55 -20.54
C GLU A 165 -4.22 -2.13 -20.89
N GLY A 166 -5.15 -2.17 -19.94
CA GLY A 166 -6.53 -1.71 -20.12
C GLY A 166 -7.00 -0.64 -19.13
N ASN A 167 -6.10 0.07 -18.43
CA ASN A 167 -6.49 0.99 -17.35
C ASN A 167 -5.79 2.36 -17.42
N PRO A 168 -6.25 3.26 -18.31
CA PRO A 168 -5.68 4.62 -18.44
C PRO A 168 -5.75 5.46 -17.16
N ALA A 169 -6.72 5.20 -16.28
CA ALA A 169 -6.83 5.92 -15.01
C ALA A 169 -5.70 5.53 -14.04
N ALA A 170 -5.29 4.26 -14.04
CA ALA A 170 -4.16 3.80 -13.24
C ALA A 170 -2.84 4.36 -13.76
N MET A 171 -2.64 4.37 -15.09
CA MET A 171 -1.44 4.94 -15.71
C MET A 171 -1.27 6.43 -15.37
N ARG A 172 -2.34 7.23 -15.47
CA ARG A 172 -2.31 8.64 -15.06
C ARG A 172 -1.96 8.85 -13.59
N ALA A 173 -2.38 7.94 -12.71
CA ALA A 173 -2.04 8.04 -11.29
C ALA A 173 -0.52 7.85 -11.05
N MET A 174 0.13 7.02 -11.86
CA MET A 174 1.59 6.83 -11.80
C MET A 174 2.33 8.05 -12.38
N GLU A 175 1.86 8.62 -13.49
CA GLU A 175 2.43 9.83 -14.10
C GLU A 175 2.44 11.04 -13.14
N ILE A 176 1.40 11.19 -12.31
CA ILE A 176 1.33 12.24 -11.27
C ILE A 176 2.52 12.14 -10.30
N THR A 177 3.04 10.93 -10.09
CA THR A 177 4.11 10.68 -9.12
C THR A 177 5.50 10.91 -9.71
N GLU A 178 5.65 10.79 -11.03
CA GLU A 178 6.94 11.04 -11.73
C GLU A 178 7.20 12.53 -11.97
N GLY A 179 6.16 13.36 -11.98
CA GLY A 179 6.26 14.81 -12.19
C GLY A 179 6.33 15.67 -10.92
N ALA A 180 6.39 15.06 -9.73
CA ALA A 180 6.32 15.73 -8.43
C ALA A 180 7.54 15.43 -7.54
#